data_AF-A0A3L6T605-F1
#
_entry.id   AF-A0A3L6T605-F1
#
_cell.length_a   1.000
_cell.length_b   1.000
_cell.length_c   1.000
_cell.angle_alpha   90.00
_cell.angle_beta   90.00
_cell.angle_gamma   90.00
#
_symmetry.space_group_name_H-M   'P 1'
#
loop_
_entity.id
_entity.type
_entity.pdbx_description
1 polymer ?
#
loop_
_entity_poly.entity_id
_entity_poly.type
_entity_poly.pdbx_seq_one_letter_code
_entity_poly.pdbx_strand_id
1 'polypeptide(L)'
;MAPPTAVLLLLLLVVAAGCLADADTDARPRPPAGGARRAFLANGLGLTPQMGWNSWNHFQCGINETVVRSTADALVATGLARAGYTYVNLDDCWADYQRTKEGYMVANPKTFPSGIKALADYVHSKGLKLGLYSSAGSGCLYGSLVGSYIDAKIQSPRQEPAATGCQDPWATRTRTPRPSRHGTSTT
;
A
#
# COMPACT_ATOMS: atom_id res chain seq x y z
N MET A 1 58.31 -23.81 -60.29
CA MET A 1 58.06 -24.21 -58.90
C MET A 1 58.06 -22.95 -58.04
N ALA A 2 56.87 -22.44 -57.70
CA ALA A 2 56.72 -21.28 -56.82
C ALA A 2 56.70 -21.75 -55.36
N PRO A 3 57.29 -20.99 -54.41
CA PRO A 3 57.45 -21.42 -53.03
C PRO A 3 56.09 -21.59 -52.32
N PRO A 4 55.97 -22.54 -51.38
CA PRO A 4 54.71 -22.89 -50.70
C PRO A 4 54.09 -21.77 -49.85
N THR A 5 54.77 -20.62 -49.71
CA THR A 5 54.27 -19.43 -49.00
C THR A 5 53.31 -18.57 -49.83
N ALA A 6 53.35 -18.66 -51.16
CA ALA A 6 52.51 -17.83 -52.04
C ALA A 6 51.06 -18.33 -52.15
N VAL A 7 50.81 -19.64 -51.96
CA VAL A 7 49.46 -20.23 -52.00
C VAL A 7 48.68 -19.96 -50.71
N LEU A 8 49.39 -19.86 -49.57
CA LEU A 8 48.77 -19.60 -48.27
C LEU A 8 48.31 -18.14 -48.10
N LEU A 9 49.01 -17.17 -48.73
CA LEU A 9 48.60 -15.76 -48.72
C LEU A 9 47.43 -15.46 -49.67
N LEU A 10 47.27 -16.21 -50.77
CA LEU A 10 46.16 -16.00 -51.69
C LEU A 10 44.82 -16.55 -51.15
N LEU A 11 44.87 -17.60 -50.31
CA LEU A 11 43.68 -18.15 -49.62
C LEU A 11 43.19 -17.27 -48.46
N LEU A 12 44.06 -16.46 -47.85
CA LEU A 12 43.69 -15.54 -46.77
C LEU A 12 42.99 -14.26 -47.26
N LEU A 13 43.11 -13.90 -48.55
CA LEU A 13 42.47 -12.69 -49.10
C LEU A 13 41.07 -12.92 -49.67
N VAL A 14 40.67 -14.15 -50.01
CA VAL A 14 39.34 -14.44 -50.57
C VAL A 14 38.25 -14.62 -49.50
N VAL A 15 38.61 -14.96 -48.26
CA VAL A 15 37.64 -15.11 -47.15
C VAL A 15 37.11 -13.76 -46.65
N ALA A 16 37.76 -12.64 -46.98
CA ALA A 16 37.40 -11.31 -46.46
C ALA A 16 36.37 -10.53 -47.29
N ALA A 17 35.96 -11.00 -48.48
CA ALA A 17 35.22 -10.15 -49.44
C ALA A 17 33.80 -10.62 -49.81
N GLY A 18 33.27 -11.68 -49.20
CA GLY A 18 31.96 -12.23 -49.58
C GLY A 18 31.02 -12.39 -48.40
N CYS A 19 30.42 -11.29 -47.93
CA CYS A 19 29.11 -11.24 -47.26
C CYS A 19 28.77 -9.78 -46.92
N LEU A 20 28.59 -8.95 -47.94
CA LEU A 20 27.71 -7.78 -47.84
C LEU A 20 26.46 -8.12 -48.66
N ALA A 21 25.37 -8.44 -47.95
CA ALA A 21 24.02 -8.34 -48.46
C ALA A 21 23.16 -7.71 -47.36
N ASP A 22 22.32 -6.81 -47.83
CA ASP A 22 21.56 -5.79 -47.13
C ASP A 22 20.54 -6.33 -46.13
N ALA A 23 20.11 -5.43 -45.26
CA ALA A 23 19.16 -5.66 -44.18
C ALA A 23 17.79 -6.14 -44.67
N ASP A 24 17.13 -6.96 -43.85
CA ASP A 24 15.70 -6.75 -43.65
C ASP A 24 15.39 -6.62 -42.15
N THR A 25 14.72 -5.52 -41.89
CA THR A 25 14.29 -4.95 -40.63
C THR A 25 13.10 -5.73 -40.06
N ASP A 26 13.32 -6.53 -39.01
CA ASP A 26 12.41 -6.53 -37.87
C ASP A 26 13.12 -6.91 -36.57
N ALA A 27 14.25 -6.25 -36.32
CA ALA A 27 14.85 -6.22 -34.99
C ALA A 27 14.25 -5.05 -34.21
N ARG A 28 12.94 -5.10 -33.90
CA ARG A 28 12.46 -4.34 -32.74
C ARG A 28 13.32 -4.78 -31.56
N PRO A 29 14.00 -3.86 -30.84
CA PRO A 29 14.73 -4.23 -29.65
C PRO A 29 13.75 -4.95 -28.73
N ARG A 30 13.96 -6.26 -28.51
CA ARG A 30 13.27 -6.92 -27.41
C ARG A 30 13.70 -6.11 -26.17
N PRO A 31 12.75 -5.45 -25.47
CA PRO A 31 13.12 -4.74 -24.25
C PRO A 31 13.88 -5.74 -23.39
N PRO A 32 14.99 -5.32 -22.74
CA PRO A 32 15.76 -6.23 -21.92
C PRO A 32 14.78 -6.97 -21.02
N ALA A 33 14.93 -8.28 -20.94
CA ALA A 33 14.28 -9.09 -19.91
C ALA A 33 14.87 -8.73 -18.54
N GLY A 34 14.86 -7.44 -18.20
CA GLY A 34 14.86 -6.98 -16.83
C GLY A 34 13.54 -7.46 -16.29
N GLY A 35 13.58 -8.62 -15.62
CA GLY A 35 12.47 -9.08 -14.81
C GLY A 35 11.96 -7.88 -14.05
N ALA A 36 10.65 -7.63 -14.14
CA ALA A 36 10.00 -6.49 -13.53
C ALA A 36 10.35 -6.47 -12.04
N ARG A 37 11.47 -5.82 -11.69
CA ARG A 37 11.77 -5.40 -10.35
C ARG A 37 10.60 -4.49 -10.05
N ARG A 38 9.77 -4.93 -9.11
CA ARG A 38 8.65 -4.15 -8.60
C ARG A 38 9.13 -2.72 -8.49
N ALA A 39 8.53 -1.82 -9.26
CA ALA A 39 8.83 -0.41 -9.16
C ALA A 39 8.42 -0.01 -7.74
N PHE A 40 9.41 0.11 -6.86
CA PHE A 40 9.18 0.73 -5.57
C PHE A 40 8.70 2.15 -5.82
N LEU A 41 7.75 2.62 -5.02
CA LEU A 41 7.30 4.00 -5.10
C LEU A 41 8.53 4.90 -4.88
N ALA A 42 8.83 5.77 -5.84
CA ALA A 42 9.96 6.70 -5.78
C ALA A 42 9.63 7.90 -4.87
N ASN A 43 9.17 7.63 -3.64
CA ASN A 43 8.77 8.63 -2.65
C ASN A 43 9.82 8.82 -1.53
N GLY A 44 10.98 8.18 -1.64
CA GLY A 44 12.07 8.29 -0.66
C GLY A 44 11.84 7.53 0.65
N LEU A 45 10.77 6.75 0.76
CA LEU A 45 10.44 5.93 1.94
C LEU A 45 10.61 4.44 1.65
N GLY A 46 10.70 3.62 2.70
CA GLY A 46 10.75 2.15 2.56
C GLY A 46 12.02 1.62 1.88
N LEU A 47 13.14 2.36 1.94
CA LEU A 47 14.45 1.91 1.42
C LEU A 47 14.96 0.67 2.15
N THR A 48 14.56 0.49 3.40
CA THR A 48 14.68 -0.75 4.17
C THR A 48 13.30 -1.15 4.68
N PRO A 49 13.07 -2.44 5.01
CA PRO A 49 11.85 -2.86 5.65
C PRO A 49 11.58 -2.05 6.93
N GLN A 50 10.36 -1.55 7.07
CA GLN A 50 9.93 -0.87 8.28
C GLN A 50 9.91 -1.85 9.46
N MET A 51 10.39 -1.38 10.62
CA MET A 51 10.42 -2.16 11.85
C MET A 51 9.67 -1.41 12.94
N GLY A 52 8.87 -2.14 13.72
CA GLY A 52 8.02 -1.53 14.73
C GLY A 52 7.11 -2.53 15.41
N TRP A 53 6.07 -2.00 16.03
CA TRP A 53 5.02 -2.72 16.74
C TRP A 53 3.66 -2.42 16.11
N ASN A 54 2.73 -3.36 16.19
CA ASN A 54 1.34 -3.20 15.78
C ASN A 54 0.41 -3.70 16.91
N SER A 55 -0.70 -2.99 17.16
CA SER A 55 -1.62 -3.27 18.25
C SER A 55 -2.44 -4.56 18.12
N TRP A 56 -2.68 -5.03 16.89
CA TRP A 56 -3.73 -6.02 16.60
C TRP A 56 -3.50 -7.38 17.25
N ASN A 57 -2.31 -7.96 17.07
CA ASN A 57 -2.05 -9.36 17.44
C ASN A 57 -2.29 -9.67 18.92
N HIS A 58 -2.22 -8.67 19.79
CA HIS A 58 -2.47 -8.83 21.22
C HIS A 58 -3.75 -8.13 21.68
N PHE A 59 -3.97 -6.88 21.27
CA PHE A 59 -5.03 -6.06 21.85
C PHE A 59 -6.34 -6.10 21.06
N GLN A 60 -6.31 -6.42 19.76
CA GLN A 60 -7.49 -6.32 18.89
C GLN A 60 -8.18 -4.94 19.10
N CYS A 61 -9.48 -4.92 19.40
CA CYS A 61 -10.23 -3.70 19.70
C CYS A 61 -10.16 -3.23 21.16
N GLY A 62 -9.40 -3.93 22.02
CA GLY A 62 -9.11 -3.53 23.41
C GLY A 62 -8.01 -2.47 23.52
N ILE A 63 -7.74 -1.71 22.46
CA ILE A 63 -6.68 -0.70 22.39
C ILE A 63 -7.16 0.67 22.89
N ASN A 64 -6.29 1.37 23.63
CA ASN A 64 -6.55 2.74 24.10
C ASN A 64 -5.25 3.55 24.19
N GLU A 65 -5.40 4.85 24.42
CA GLU A 65 -4.29 5.80 24.47
C GLU A 65 -3.21 5.42 25.47
N THR A 66 -3.59 4.96 26.67
CA THR A 66 -2.65 4.54 27.72
C THR A 66 -1.78 3.39 27.24
N VAL A 67 -2.38 2.36 26.63
CA VAL A 67 -1.63 1.21 26.10
C VAL A 67 -0.63 1.64 25.03
N VAL A 68 -1.02 2.54 24.11
CA VAL A 68 -0.13 3.03 23.06
C VAL A 68 1.03 3.84 23.65
N ARG A 69 0.75 4.71 24.64
CA ARG A 69 1.80 5.50 25.32
C ARG A 69 2.77 4.60 26.07
N SER A 70 2.28 3.65 26.86
CA SER A 70 3.12 2.68 27.58
C SER A 70 3.94 1.81 26.64
N THR A 71 3.41 1.44 25.48
CA THR A 71 4.15 0.68 24.46
C THR A 71 5.26 1.52 23.84
N ALA A 72 5.00 2.79 23.54
CA ALA A 72 6.02 3.71 23.04
C ALA A 72 7.16 3.90 24.06
N ASP A 73 6.82 4.06 25.35
CA ASP A 73 7.81 4.11 26.43
C ASP A 73 8.62 2.81 26.52
N ALA A 74 7.97 1.65 26.42
CA ALA A 74 8.63 0.35 26.47
C ALA A 74 9.59 0.13 25.30
N LEU A 75 9.23 0.54 24.07
CA LEU A 75 10.12 0.46 22.90
C LEU A 75 11.43 1.23 23.13
N VAL A 76 11.35 2.40 23.77
CA VAL A 76 12.52 3.21 24.13
C VAL A 76 13.31 2.58 25.28
N ALA A 77 12.63 2.25 26.38
CA ALA A 77 13.24 1.78 27.62
C ALA A 77 13.97 0.44 27.43
N THR A 78 13.38 -0.48 26.66
CA THR A 78 13.97 -1.79 26.35
C THR A 78 15.11 -1.71 25.33
N GLY A 79 15.28 -0.58 24.65
CA GLY A 79 16.28 -0.40 23.59
C GLY A 79 15.86 -0.91 22.21
N LEU A 80 14.64 -1.42 22.04
CA LEU A 80 14.12 -1.82 20.73
C LEU A 80 14.10 -0.67 19.72
N ALA A 81 13.80 0.55 20.17
CA ALA A 81 13.88 1.74 19.34
C ALA A 81 15.30 1.96 18.79
N ARG A 82 16.34 1.75 19.62
CA ARG A 82 17.75 1.82 19.18
C ARG A 82 18.13 0.71 18.20
N ALA A 83 17.46 -0.45 18.29
CA ALA A 83 17.60 -1.55 17.35
C ALA A 83 16.82 -1.35 16.04
N GLY A 84 16.11 -0.23 15.86
CA GLY A 84 15.42 0.14 14.62
C GLY A 84 13.89 0.01 14.66
N TYR A 85 13.30 -0.49 15.75
CA TYR A 85 11.85 -0.58 15.91
C TYR A 85 11.24 0.80 16.20
N THR A 86 11.02 1.58 15.14
CA THR A 86 10.64 3.00 15.24
C THR A 86 9.17 3.28 14.93
N TYR A 87 8.43 2.32 14.39
CA TYR A 87 7.00 2.50 14.08
C TYR A 87 6.12 1.95 15.21
N VAL A 88 5.13 2.75 15.63
CA VAL A 88 4.04 2.38 16.52
C VAL A 88 2.77 2.42 15.69
N ASN A 89 2.29 1.26 15.23
CA ASN A 89 1.15 1.18 14.35
C ASN A 89 -0.12 0.85 15.14
N LEU A 90 -1.08 1.78 15.09
CA LEU A 90 -2.41 1.60 15.62
C LEU A 90 -3.29 0.97 14.54
N ASP A 91 -3.72 -0.25 14.81
CA ASP A 91 -4.57 -1.04 13.91
C ASP A 91 -6.05 -0.62 14.03
N ASP A 92 -7.00 -1.47 13.62
CA ASP A 92 -8.43 -1.18 13.66
C ASP A 92 -8.94 -0.76 15.06
N CYS A 93 -10.18 -0.27 15.13
CA CYS A 93 -10.85 0.14 16.37
C CYS A 93 -10.34 1.44 17.03
N TRP A 94 -9.56 2.28 16.32
CA TRP A 94 -9.12 3.59 16.84
C TRP A 94 -10.06 4.76 16.60
N ALA A 95 -10.73 4.78 15.44
CA ALA A 95 -11.61 5.87 15.04
C ALA A 95 -12.98 5.75 15.73
N ASP A 96 -13.72 6.85 15.76
CA ASP A 96 -15.15 6.83 16.06
C ASP A 96 -15.92 6.24 14.87
N TYR A 97 -17.09 5.66 15.15
CA TYR A 97 -18.02 5.22 14.12
C TYR A 97 -18.54 6.40 13.28
N GLN A 98 -18.61 7.58 13.89
CA GLN A 98 -19.08 8.78 13.21
C GLN A 98 -17.91 9.59 12.65
N ARG A 99 -18.08 10.05 11.40
CA ARG A 99 -17.24 11.09 10.82
C ARG A 99 -17.68 12.46 11.34
N THR A 100 -16.83 13.47 11.22
CA THR A 100 -17.29 14.86 11.36
C THR A 100 -18.28 15.20 10.24
N LYS A 101 -18.98 16.33 10.38
CA LYS A 101 -19.91 16.84 9.34
C LYS A 101 -19.19 17.07 7.99
N GLU A 102 -17.89 17.36 8.05
CA GLU A 102 -17.00 17.58 6.92
C GLU A 102 -16.32 16.29 6.42
N GLY A 103 -16.75 15.13 6.91
CA GLY A 103 -16.31 13.80 6.44
C GLY A 103 -15.00 13.29 7.04
N TYR A 104 -14.41 13.96 8.04
CA TYR A 104 -13.15 13.50 8.62
C TYR A 104 -13.36 12.30 9.55
N MET A 105 -12.43 11.34 9.51
CA MET A 105 -12.33 10.35 10.59
C MET A 105 -11.84 11.06 11.85
N VAL A 106 -12.46 10.76 12.99
CA VAL A 106 -12.04 11.26 14.30
C VAL A 106 -11.70 10.10 15.21
N ALA A 107 -10.85 10.35 16.21
CA ALA A 107 -10.53 9.33 17.22
C ALA A 107 -11.77 9.03 18.07
N ASN A 108 -11.94 7.78 18.50
CA ASN A 108 -12.96 7.45 19.48
C ASN A 108 -12.62 8.14 20.82
N PRO A 109 -13.46 9.07 21.32
CA PRO A 109 -13.14 9.87 22.50
C PRO A 109 -13.09 9.06 23.80
N LYS A 110 -13.65 7.84 23.82
CA LYS A 110 -13.60 6.97 25.00
C LYS A 110 -12.25 6.26 25.14
N THR A 111 -11.63 5.88 24.03
CA THR A 111 -10.35 5.17 24.02
C THR A 111 -9.16 6.08 23.74
N PHE A 112 -9.38 7.20 23.04
CA PHE A 112 -8.39 8.22 22.69
C PHE A 112 -8.87 9.62 23.07
N PRO A 113 -9.04 9.92 24.38
CA PRO A 113 -9.63 11.16 24.85
C PRO A 113 -8.85 12.42 24.47
N SER A 114 -7.52 12.33 24.26
CA SER A 114 -6.73 13.49 23.80
C SER A 114 -6.71 13.65 22.26
N GLY A 115 -7.28 12.69 21.54
CA GLY A 115 -7.25 12.61 20.09
C GLY A 115 -5.90 12.15 19.51
N ILE A 116 -5.90 11.78 18.24
CA ILE A 116 -4.70 11.21 17.57
C ILE A 116 -3.56 12.21 17.46
N LYS A 117 -3.82 13.51 17.30
CA LYS A 117 -2.75 14.51 17.21
C LYS A 117 -1.89 14.52 18.47
N ALA A 118 -2.50 14.59 19.65
CA ALA A 118 -1.78 14.62 20.92
C ALA A 118 -1.00 13.31 21.17
N LEU A 119 -1.58 12.17 20.76
CA LEU A 119 -0.88 10.89 20.80
C LEU A 119 0.32 10.87 19.83
N ALA A 120 0.17 11.38 18.61
CA ALA A 120 1.25 11.47 17.64
C ALA A 120 2.38 12.37 18.12
N ASP A 121 2.06 13.55 18.67
CA ASP A 121 3.04 14.47 19.25
C ASP A 121 3.85 13.78 20.37
N TYR A 122 3.19 13.01 21.23
CA TYR A 122 3.86 12.23 22.26
C TYR A 122 4.76 11.13 21.67
N VAL A 123 4.27 10.34 20.70
CA VAL A 123 5.07 9.29 20.05
C VAL A 123 6.29 9.90 19.34
N HIS A 124 6.13 11.05 18.68
CA HIS A 124 7.22 11.78 18.03
C HIS A 124 8.24 12.31 19.06
N SER A 125 7.80 12.76 20.23
CA SER A 125 8.70 13.20 21.32
C SER A 125 9.65 12.09 21.81
N LYS A 126 9.31 10.83 21.53
CA LYS A 126 10.13 9.64 21.84
C LYS A 126 11.06 9.21 20.70
N GLY A 127 11.08 9.96 19.58
CA GLY A 127 11.82 9.60 18.37
C GLY A 127 11.19 8.46 17.56
N LEU A 128 9.93 8.12 17.84
CA LEU A 128 9.16 7.08 17.17
C LEU A 128 8.23 7.72 16.12
N LYS A 129 7.58 6.88 15.29
CA LYS A 129 6.63 7.27 14.24
C LYS A 129 5.29 6.61 14.51
N LEU A 130 4.19 7.35 14.40
CA LEU A 130 2.84 6.80 14.55
C LEU A 130 2.26 6.40 13.18
N GLY A 131 1.77 5.16 13.07
CA GLY A 131 0.99 4.66 11.94
C GLY A 131 -0.48 4.48 12.31
N LEU A 132 -1.39 4.70 11.35
CA LEU A 132 -2.84 4.53 11.52
C LEU A 132 -3.40 3.60 10.45
N TYR A 133 -4.32 2.73 10.85
CA TYR A 133 -5.04 1.85 9.95
C TYR A 133 -6.30 2.51 9.37
N SER A 134 -6.61 2.14 8.12
CA SER A 134 -7.94 2.27 7.50
C SER A 134 -8.09 1.19 6.43
N SER A 135 -9.32 0.94 5.97
CA SER A 135 -9.65 -0.05 4.94
C SER A 135 -10.09 0.63 3.65
N ALA A 136 -9.65 0.16 2.49
CA ALA A 136 -10.16 0.59 1.18
C ALA A 136 -11.54 -0.03 0.86
N GLY A 137 -12.49 0.12 1.79
CA GLY A 137 -13.89 -0.25 1.65
C GLY A 137 -14.80 0.83 2.25
N SER A 138 -16.11 0.69 2.09
CA SER A 138 -17.09 1.55 2.78
C SER A 138 -17.21 1.24 4.28
N GLY A 139 -16.61 0.14 4.73
CA GLY A 139 -16.44 -0.24 6.13
C GLY A 139 -15.14 -1.03 6.34
N CYS A 140 -14.66 -1.10 7.58
CA CYS A 140 -13.57 -1.97 7.97
C CYS A 140 -14.02 -3.44 8.07
N LEU A 141 -13.04 -4.35 7.94
CA LEU A 141 -13.22 -5.79 7.75
C LEU A 141 -13.90 -6.53 8.92
N TYR A 142 -14.03 -5.90 10.11
CA TYR A 142 -14.68 -6.46 11.30
C TYR A 142 -15.79 -5.60 11.89
N GLY A 143 -16.64 -5.01 11.03
CA GLY A 143 -17.89 -4.35 11.47
C GLY A 143 -17.70 -3.11 12.35
N SER A 144 -16.45 -2.64 12.48
CA SER A 144 -16.09 -1.53 13.32
C SER A 144 -15.32 -0.54 12.48
N LEU A 145 -15.94 0.62 12.27
CA LEU A 145 -15.32 1.87 11.80
C LEU A 145 -15.22 2.09 10.29
N VAL A 146 -15.07 3.38 10.00
CA VAL A 146 -15.28 4.01 8.71
C VAL A 146 -14.09 3.73 7.79
N GLY A 147 -14.33 3.00 6.70
CA GLY A 147 -13.31 2.79 5.67
C GLY A 147 -13.08 4.03 4.81
N SER A 148 -12.00 4.01 4.03
CA SER A 148 -11.50 5.13 3.23
C SER A 148 -12.01 5.18 1.79
N TYR A 149 -12.86 4.25 1.37
CA TYR A 149 -13.35 4.17 -0.01
C TYR A 149 -14.24 5.35 -0.44
N ILE A 150 -14.65 6.19 0.51
CA ILE A 150 -15.37 7.45 0.27
C ILE A 150 -14.60 8.55 0.99
N ASP A 151 -13.78 9.29 0.23
CA ASP A 151 -13.09 10.55 0.59
C ASP A 151 -12.71 10.72 2.07
N ALA A 152 -12.10 9.68 2.63
CA ALA A 152 -11.87 9.68 4.06
C ALA A 152 -10.60 10.46 4.38
N LYS A 153 -10.81 11.71 4.76
CA LYS A 153 -9.74 12.51 5.30
C LYS A 153 -9.48 12.10 6.73
N ILE A 154 -8.27 11.61 6.98
CA ILE A 154 -7.69 11.66 8.33
C ILE A 154 -7.34 13.13 8.54
N GLN A 155 -7.77 13.71 9.66
CA GLN A 155 -7.64 15.13 9.98
C GLN A 155 -6.18 15.62 9.81
N SER A 156 -5.88 16.05 8.58
CA SER A 156 -4.60 16.51 8.02
C SER A 156 -4.93 17.41 6.80
N PRO A 157 -4.08 18.38 6.42
CA PRO A 157 -4.55 19.64 5.84
C PRO A 157 -5.03 19.67 4.37
N ARG A 158 -5.41 18.56 3.73
CA ARG A 158 -5.79 18.56 2.29
C ARG A 158 -7.27 18.20 2.09
N GLN A 159 -8.04 19.12 1.48
CA GLN A 159 -9.52 19.13 1.42
C GLN A 159 -10.09 18.74 0.04
N GLU A 160 -11.20 17.97 -0.02
CA GLU A 160 -12.31 17.89 -1.03
C GLU A 160 -13.60 17.27 -0.38
N PRO A 161 -14.84 17.26 -0.94
CA PRO A 161 -16.08 17.18 -0.13
C PRO A 161 -16.63 15.78 0.26
N ALA A 162 -17.31 15.74 1.42
CA ALA A 162 -17.74 14.57 2.19
C ALA A 162 -19.06 13.87 1.78
N ALA A 163 -19.14 12.56 2.06
CA ALA A 163 -20.38 11.78 2.09
C ALA A 163 -20.56 11.01 3.42
N THR A 164 -21.81 10.79 3.79
CA THR A 164 -22.33 10.34 5.10
C THR A 164 -22.04 8.87 5.43
N GLY A 165 -22.07 8.54 6.73
CA GLY A 165 -21.51 7.34 7.35
C GLY A 165 -22.16 5.98 7.06
N CYS A 166 -21.55 4.94 7.63
CA CYS A 166 -21.82 3.52 7.41
C CYS A 166 -23.26 3.14 7.78
N GLN A 167 -24.07 2.77 6.79
CA GLN A 167 -25.32 2.02 6.98
C GLN A 167 -25.10 0.56 6.56
N ASP A 168 -25.57 -0.37 7.39
CA ASP A 168 -25.42 -1.83 7.25
C ASP A 168 -25.83 -2.37 5.86
N PRO A 169 -24.91 -2.96 5.07
CA PRO A 169 -25.25 -3.62 3.80
C PRO A 169 -25.81 -5.05 3.97
N TRP A 170 -25.88 -5.57 5.20
CA TRP A 170 -26.40 -6.92 5.48
C TRP A 170 -27.90 -6.95 5.82
N ALA A 171 -28.52 -5.82 6.16
CA ALA A 171 -29.94 -5.76 6.51
C ALA A 171 -30.89 -5.64 5.29
N THR A 172 -30.38 -5.26 4.11
CA THR A 172 -31.22 -4.98 2.92
C THR A 172 -31.28 -6.11 1.90
N ARG A 173 -30.58 -7.24 2.13
CA ARG A 173 -30.48 -8.33 1.14
C ARG A 173 -31.53 -9.44 1.27
N THR A 174 -32.56 -9.29 2.10
CA THR A 174 -33.59 -10.33 2.31
C THR A 174 -35.01 -9.97 1.86
N ARG A 175 -35.24 -8.87 1.14
CA ARG A 175 -36.60 -8.56 0.68
C ARG A 175 -36.67 -7.80 -0.65
N THR A 176 -36.36 -8.47 -1.74
CA THR A 176 -36.90 -8.13 -3.06
C THR A 176 -37.27 -9.43 -3.79
N PRO A 177 -38.57 -9.67 -4.10
CA PRO A 177 -38.97 -10.82 -4.91
C PRO A 177 -38.41 -10.67 -6.34
N ARG A 178 -37.88 -11.77 -6.87
CA ARG A 178 -37.31 -11.85 -8.23
C ARG A 178 -38.43 -11.70 -9.28
N PRO A 179 -38.31 -10.84 -10.31
CA PRO A 179 -39.30 -10.77 -11.38
C PRO A 179 -39.22 -12.02 -12.27
N SER A 180 -40.36 -12.62 -12.60
CA SER A 180 -40.47 -13.73 -13.55
C SER A 180 -40.13 -13.27 -14.97
N ARG A 181 -39.31 -14.05 -15.67
CA ARG A 181 -39.01 -13.84 -17.09
C ARG A 181 -40.15 -14.44 -17.92
N HIS A 182 -40.95 -13.60 -18.57
CA HIS A 182 -41.74 -14.02 -19.73
C HIS A 182 -41.02 -13.52 -21.00
N GLY A 183 -40.47 -14.47 -21.75
CA GLY A 183 -40.06 -14.25 -23.13
C GLY A 183 -41.29 -14.33 -24.03
N THR A 184 -41.50 -13.30 -24.84
CA THR A 184 -42.43 -13.31 -25.96
C THR A 184 -41.87 -14.20 -27.07
N SER A 185 -42.63 -15.22 -27.46
CA SER A 185 -42.38 -15.98 -28.69
C SER A 185 -43.52 -15.69 -29.65
N THR A 186 -43.16 -15.10 -30.77
CA THR A 186 -43.96 -14.90 -31.97
C THR A 186 -44.27 -16.28 -32.58
N THR A 187 -45.54 -16.62 -32.77
CA THR A 187 -46.21 -16.97 -34.06
C THR A 187 -47.70 -17.05 -33.79
#